data_AF-A0AAN9VBV7-F1
#
_entry.id   AF-A0AAN9VBV7-F1
#
_cell.length_a   1.000
_cell.length_b   1.000
_cell.length_c   1.000
_cell.angle_alpha   90.00
_cell.angle_beta   90.00
_cell.angle_gamma   90.00
#
_symmetry.space_group_name_H-M   'P 1'
#
loop_
_entity.id
_entity.type
_entity.pdbx_description
1 polymer ?
#
loop_
_entity_poly.entity_id
_entity_poly.type
_entity_poly.pdbx_seq_one_letter_code
_entity_poly.pdbx_strand_id
1 'polypeptide(L)'
;MLMIRDKDTERADFIFYSNRIIRLLVEEGLNHLPVVEHTVTTPVGRTYAGLMFQGKICGVSIMRAGEAMEQGLRDCCRSVRIGKILIQRDEETAKPKLFYDKLPEDIADRWVLLLDPMFATGEVDS
;
A
#
# COMPACT_ATOMS: atom_id res chain seq x y z
N MET A 1 -7.36 17.78 -2.76
CA MET A 1 -8.44 17.04 -3.45
C MET A 1 -8.92 17.76 -4.72
N LEU A 2 -9.13 19.08 -4.71
CA LEU A 2 -9.49 19.86 -5.90
C LEU A 2 -8.43 19.82 -7.02
N MET A 3 -7.15 20.04 -6.70
CA MET A 3 -6.06 20.03 -7.70
C MET A 3 -5.80 18.66 -8.38
N ILE A 4 -6.22 17.54 -7.79
CA ILE A 4 -6.06 16.21 -8.43
C ILE A 4 -7.21 15.94 -9.41
N ARG A 5 -8.35 16.64 -9.23
CA ARG A 5 -9.54 16.51 -10.09
C ARG A 5 -9.64 17.63 -11.12
N ASP A 6 -8.75 18.61 -11.06
CA ASP A 6 -8.74 19.73 -11.97
C ASP A 6 -7.96 19.35 -13.24
N LYS A 7 -8.64 19.45 -14.38
CA LYS A 7 -8.10 19.12 -15.70
C LYS A 7 -6.95 20.04 -16.11
N ASP A 8 -6.87 21.23 -15.52
CA ASP A 8 -5.89 22.26 -15.87
C ASP A 8 -4.63 22.16 -14.98
N THR A 9 -4.55 21.17 -14.07
CA THR A 9 -3.38 20.96 -13.21
C THR A 9 -2.21 20.38 -13.99
N GLU A 10 -1.04 21.00 -13.82
CA GLU A 10 0.19 20.51 -14.43
C GLU A 10 0.56 19.12 -13.90
N ARG A 11 1.14 18.30 -14.77
CA ARG A 11 1.52 16.91 -14.46
C ARG A 11 2.42 16.81 -13.22
N ALA A 12 3.32 17.77 -13.02
CA ALA A 12 4.23 17.79 -11.88
C ALA A 12 3.48 17.98 -10.56
N ASP A 13 2.54 18.93 -10.52
CA ASP A 13 1.71 19.20 -9.34
C ASP A 13 0.75 18.04 -9.05
N PHE A 14 0.15 17.45 -10.09
CA PHE A 14 -0.70 16.26 -9.92
C PHE A 14 0.04 15.13 -9.23
N ILE A 15 1.27 14.80 -9.67
CA ILE A 15 2.10 13.75 -9.06
C ILE A 15 2.47 14.14 -7.62
N PHE A 16 2.88 15.38 -7.39
CA PHE A 16 3.27 15.87 -6.06
C PHE A 16 2.12 15.74 -5.05
N TYR A 17 0.93 16.24 -5.39
CA TYR A 17 -0.24 16.15 -4.51
C TYR A 17 -0.76 14.72 -4.37
N SER A 18 -0.71 13.91 -5.41
CA SER A 18 -1.11 12.50 -5.34
C SER A 18 -0.20 11.73 -4.38
N ASN A 19 1.12 11.88 -4.49
CA ASN A 19 2.08 11.24 -3.57
C ASN A 19 1.83 11.64 -2.11
N ARG A 20 1.50 12.90 -1.87
CA ARG A 20 1.20 13.40 -0.53
C ARG A 20 -0.07 12.77 0.06
N ILE A 21 -1.11 12.57 -0.75
CA ILE A 21 -2.33 11.89 -0.32
C ILE A 21 -2.07 10.40 -0.09
N ILE A 22 -1.36 9.75 -1.02
CA ILE A 22 -0.97 8.34 -0.91
C ILE A 22 -0.24 8.09 0.41
N ARG A 23 0.70 8.96 0.79
CA ARG A 23 1.42 8.82 2.05
C ARG A 23 0.49 8.85 3.26
N LEU A 24 -0.45 9.80 3.30
CA LEU A 24 -1.44 9.86 4.39
C LEU A 24 -2.32 8.60 4.43
N LEU A 25 -2.74 8.10 3.26
CA LEU A 25 -3.53 6.87 3.15
C LEU A 25 -2.76 5.64 3.62
N VAL A 26 -1.46 5.55 3.29
CA VAL A 26 -0.59 4.46 3.74
C VAL A 26 -0.39 4.52 5.25
N GLU A 27 -0.09 5.71 5.80
CA GLU A 27 0.08 5.89 7.25
C GLU A 27 -1.20 5.47 7.99
N GLU A 28 -2.37 5.84 7.48
CA GLU A 28 -3.65 5.41 8.04
C GLU A 28 -3.88 3.89 7.88
N GLY A 29 -3.53 3.31 6.72
CA GLY A 29 -3.59 1.87 6.50
C GLY A 29 -2.72 1.07 7.47
N LEU A 30 -1.54 1.60 7.83
CA LEU A 30 -0.64 0.98 8.80
C LEU A 30 -1.21 0.99 10.23
N ASN A 31 -2.05 1.97 10.59
CA ASN A 31 -2.71 2.02 11.91
C ASN A 31 -3.69 0.87 12.14
N HIS A 32 -4.17 0.21 11.08
CA HIS A 32 -5.05 -0.96 11.18
C HIS A 32 -4.30 -2.28 11.45
N LEU A 33 -2.96 -2.26 11.40
CA LEU A 33 -2.17 -3.45 11.68
C LEU A 33 -2.13 -3.75 13.18
N PRO A 34 -2.11 -5.03 13.57
CA PRO A 34 -1.99 -5.39 14.97
C PRO A 34 -0.65 -4.92 15.54
N VAL A 35 -0.71 -4.45 16.77
CA VAL A 35 0.43 -3.97 17.54
C VAL A 35 0.54 -4.76 18.84
N VAL A 36 1.77 -4.94 19.32
CA VAL A 36 2.09 -5.58 20.58
C VAL A 36 2.77 -4.59 21.51
N GLU A 37 2.53 -4.72 22.81
CA GLU A 37 3.24 -3.93 23.82
C GLU A 37 4.73 -4.26 23.80
N HIS A 38 5.55 -3.23 23.79
CA HIS A 38 6.99 -3.35 23.76
C HIS A 38 7.62 -2.29 24.65
N THR A 39 8.32 -2.73 25.70
CA THR A 39 9.01 -1.83 26.62
C THR A 39 10.46 -1.64 26.18
N VAL A 40 10.91 -0.39 26.07
CA VAL A 40 12.29 -0.05 25.77
C VAL A 40 12.92 0.72 26.92
N THR A 41 14.23 0.53 27.12
CA THR A 41 15.01 1.39 28.01
C THR A 41 15.53 2.58 27.22
N THR A 42 15.10 3.77 27.62
CA THR A 42 15.56 5.03 27.01
C THR A 42 17.04 5.27 27.30
N PRO A 43 17.74 6.11 26.51
CA PRO A 43 19.14 6.46 26.77
C PRO A 43 19.39 7.09 28.14
N VAL A 44 18.34 7.63 28.79
CA VAL A 44 18.38 8.20 30.14
C VAL A 44 18.07 7.17 31.24
N GLY A 45 18.02 5.87 30.92
CA GLY A 45 17.84 4.76 31.86
C GLY A 45 16.40 4.53 32.32
N ARG A 46 15.42 5.26 31.79
CA ARG A 46 13.99 5.07 32.11
C ARG A 46 13.34 4.05 31.20
N THR A 47 12.45 3.23 31.74
CA THR A 47 11.59 2.33 30.96
C THR A 47 10.46 3.11 30.31
N TYR A 48 10.29 2.93 29.01
CA TYR A 48 9.17 3.46 28.23
C TYR A 48 8.36 2.30 27.67
N ALA A 49 7.10 2.21 28.09
CA ALA A 49 6.14 1.27 27.54
C ALA A 49 5.57 1.86 26.24
N GLY A 50 5.93 1.26 25.11
CA GLY A 50 5.45 1.62 23.79
C GLY A 50 4.72 0.48 23.10
N LEU A 51 4.40 0.69 21.83
CA LEU A 51 3.80 -0.30 20.95
C LEU A 51 4.75 -0.58 19.79
N MET A 52 4.76 -1.83 19.32
CA MET A 52 5.51 -2.26 18.14
C MET A 52 4.57 -3.04 17.22
N PHE A 53 4.72 -2.89 15.91
CA PHE A 53 3.95 -3.66 14.94
C PHE A 53 4.18 -5.16 15.11
N GLN A 54 3.09 -5.93 15.08
CA GLN A 54 3.13 -7.37 15.20
C GLN A 54 3.36 -8.02 13.83
N GLY A 55 4.49 -8.73 13.70
CA GLY A 55 4.81 -9.50 12.49
C GLY A 55 5.48 -8.67 11.40
N LYS A 56 5.37 -9.16 10.16
CA LYS A 56 6.03 -8.58 8.99
C LYS A 56 4.98 -8.07 8.01
N ILE A 57 5.25 -6.93 7.38
CA ILE A 57 4.38 -6.36 6.35
C ILE A 57 4.94 -6.61 4.95
N CYS A 58 4.04 -6.67 3.96
CA CYS A 58 4.37 -6.52 2.56
C CYS A 58 3.27 -5.73 1.82
N GLY A 59 3.66 -4.95 0.82
CA GLY A 59 2.73 -4.33 -0.11
C GLY A 59 2.50 -5.23 -1.30
N VAL A 60 1.30 -5.22 -1.86
CA VAL A 60 0.99 -5.85 -3.16
C VAL A 60 0.33 -4.81 -4.04
N SER A 61 0.98 -4.42 -5.12
CA SER A 61 0.46 -3.42 -6.06
C SER A 61 -0.25 -4.08 -7.24
N ILE A 62 -1.41 -3.52 -7.61
CA ILE A 62 -2.12 -3.89 -8.83
C ILE A 62 -1.60 -3.01 -9.97
N MET A 63 -0.90 -3.63 -10.91
CA MET A 63 -0.33 -2.93 -12.05
C MET A 63 -1.43 -2.43 -13.00
N ARG A 64 -1.29 -1.24 -13.60
CA ARG A 64 -0.16 -0.29 -13.46
C ARG A 64 -0.40 0.82 -12.44
N ALA A 65 -1.65 1.08 -12.08
CA ALA A 65 -2.00 2.23 -11.25
C ALA A 65 -1.45 2.10 -9.81
N GLY A 66 -1.46 0.89 -9.24
CA GLY A 66 -0.93 0.58 -7.92
C GLY A 66 0.56 0.89 -7.75
N GLU A 67 1.34 0.93 -8.84
CA GLU A 67 2.78 1.26 -8.78
C GLU A 67 3.02 2.68 -8.26
N ALA A 68 2.08 3.61 -8.49
CA ALA A 68 2.17 4.97 -7.98
C ALA A 68 2.16 5.02 -6.44
N MET A 69 1.52 4.02 -5.79
CA MET A 69 1.42 3.94 -4.35
C MET A 69 2.64 3.29 -3.67
N GLU A 70 3.45 2.55 -4.44
CA GLU A 70 4.63 1.86 -3.92
C GLU A 70 5.64 2.83 -3.30
N GLN A 71 5.80 4.01 -3.90
CA GLN A 71 6.72 5.02 -3.38
C GLN A 71 6.29 5.51 -2.00
N GLY A 72 5.00 5.80 -1.81
CA GLY A 72 4.46 6.20 -0.50
C GLY A 72 4.67 5.12 0.56
N LEU A 73 4.49 3.85 0.20
CA LEU A 73 4.74 2.73 1.11
C LEU A 73 6.22 2.58 1.47
N ARG A 74 7.14 2.77 0.52
CA ARG A 74 8.59 2.73 0.78
C ARG A 74 9.06 3.90 1.66
N ASP A 75 8.44 5.06 1.52
CA ASP A 75 8.75 6.24 2.32
C ASP A 75 8.33 6.04 3.80
N CYS A 76 7.20 5.36 4.04
CA CYS A 76 6.76 5.00 5.39
C CYS A 76 7.51 3.79 5.95
N CYS A 77 7.85 2.81 5.11
CA CYS A 77 8.41 1.51 5.51
C CYS A 77 9.60 1.12 4.61
N ARG A 78 10.81 1.54 4.98
CA ARG A 78 12.02 1.41 4.16
C ARG A 78 12.40 -0.04 3.77
N SER A 79 11.99 -1.04 4.55
CA SER A 79 12.32 -2.46 4.33
C SER A 79 11.12 -3.32 3.87
N VAL A 80 10.03 -2.69 3.42
CA VAL A 80 8.83 -3.40 2.97
C VAL A 80 9.09 -4.18 1.67
N ARG A 81 8.65 -5.44 1.63
CA ARG A 81 8.63 -6.24 0.40
C ARG A 81 7.43 -5.82 -0.44
N ILE A 82 7.62 -5.71 -1.75
CA ILE A 82 6.54 -5.36 -2.69
C ILE A 82 6.34 -6.50 -3.67
N GLY A 83 5.14 -7.08 -3.65
CA GLY A 83 4.64 -7.97 -4.69
C GLY A 83 3.86 -7.20 -5.75
N LYS A 84 3.76 -7.77 -6.95
CA LYS A 84 3.05 -7.18 -8.08
C LYS A 84 2.03 -8.15 -8.64
N ILE A 85 0.86 -7.64 -8.99
CA ILE A 85 -0.22 -8.38 -9.63
C ILE A 85 -0.66 -7.62 -10.88
N LEU A 86 -0.87 -8.31 -11.99
CA LEU A 86 -1.49 -7.78 -13.20
C LEU A 86 -2.82 -8.47 -13.42
N ILE A 87 -3.89 -7.68 -13.34
CA ILE A 87 -5.24 -8.11 -13.69
C ILE A 87 -5.62 -7.41 -14.98
N GLN A 88 -6.03 -8.18 -15.98
CA GLN A 88 -6.55 -7.64 -17.23
C GLN A 88 -7.84 -8.37 -17.57
N ARG A 89 -8.77 -7.67 -18.23
CA ARG A 89 -9.99 -8.29 -18.73
C ARG A 89 -9.66 -9.13 -19.95
N ASP A 90 -10.15 -10.36 -19.92
CA ASP A 90 -10.11 -11.27 -21.07
C ASP A 90 -11.02 -10.71 -22.17
N GLU A 91 -10.52 -10.62 -23.40
CA GLU A 91 -11.22 -9.96 -24.52
C GLU A 91 -12.50 -10.69 -24.95
N GLU A 92 -12.58 -12.00 -24.71
CA GLU A 92 -13.72 -12.83 -25.12
C GLU A 92 -14.79 -12.90 -24.02
N THR A 93 -14.37 -12.98 -22.75
CA THR A 93 -15.29 -13.19 -21.62
C THR A 93 -15.59 -11.93 -20.81
N ALA A 94 -14.86 -10.84 -21.05
CA ALA A 94 -14.88 -9.59 -20.28
C ALA A 94 -14.62 -9.76 -18.76
N LYS A 95 -14.21 -10.96 -18.32
CA LYS A 95 -13.94 -11.29 -16.93
C LYS A 95 -12.51 -10.90 -16.54
N PRO A 96 -12.29 -10.47 -15.28
CA PRO A 96 -10.94 -10.21 -14.79
C PRO A 96 -10.16 -11.53 -14.72
N LYS A 97 -8.99 -11.56 -15.37
CA LYS A 97 -8.07 -12.70 -15.34
C LYS A 97 -6.72 -12.25 -14.79
N LEU A 98 -6.11 -13.11 -13.98
CA LEU A 98 -4.75 -12.91 -13.49
C LEU A 98 -3.76 -13.24 -14.62
N PHE A 99 -3.03 -12.24 -15.10
CA PHE A 99 -2.04 -12.41 -16.18
C PHE A 99 -0.62 -12.55 -15.64
N TYR A 100 -0.33 -11.94 -14.51
CA TYR A 100 0.99 -11.98 -13.89
C TYR A 100 0.86 -11.78 -12.39
N ASP A 101 1.56 -12.61 -11.61
CA ASP A 101 1.78 -12.39 -10.20
C ASP A 101 3.25 -12.63 -9.87
N LYS A 102 3.80 -11.74 -9.04
CA LYS A 102 5.12 -11.90 -8.44
C LYS A 102 5.02 -11.45 -7.00
N LEU A 103 4.71 -12.39 -6.13
CA LEU A 103 4.52 -12.18 -4.71
C LEU A 103 5.76 -12.64 -3.94
N PRO A 104 6.04 -12.08 -2.74
CA PRO A 104 7.02 -12.64 -1.83
C PRO A 104 6.67 -14.09 -1.47
N GLU A 105 7.66 -15.00 -1.48
CA GLU A 105 7.43 -16.42 -1.14
C GLU A 105 6.86 -16.61 0.27
N ASP A 106 7.17 -15.69 1.19
CA ASP A 106 6.71 -15.67 2.57
C ASP A 106 5.49 -14.76 2.79
N ILE A 107 4.67 -14.54 1.75
CA ILE A 107 3.46 -13.70 1.84
C ILE A 107 2.42 -14.24 2.82
N ALA A 108 2.32 -15.57 2.97
CA ALA A 108 1.36 -16.21 3.87
C ALA A 108 1.56 -15.85 5.35
N ASP A 109 2.80 -15.52 5.74
CA ASP A 109 3.17 -15.15 7.11
C ASP A 109 3.23 -13.62 7.30
N ARG A 110 2.70 -12.84 6.35
CA ARG A 110 2.81 -11.38 6.32
C ARG A 110 1.45 -10.71 6.23
N TRP A 111 1.38 -9.51 6.81
CA TRP A 111 0.26 -8.60 6.57
C TRP A 111 0.39 -7.96 5.20
N VAL A 112 -0.63 -8.16 4.37
CA VAL A 112 -0.67 -7.68 2.98
C VAL A 112 -1.42 -6.36 2.91
N LEU A 113 -0.72 -5.31 2.47
CA LEU A 113 -1.33 -4.04 2.08
C LEU A 113 -1.57 -4.04 0.57
N LEU A 114 -2.82 -4.18 0.16
CA LEU A 114 -3.20 -4.11 -1.25
C LEU A 114 -3.22 -2.64 -1.70
N LEU A 115 -2.45 -2.33 -2.74
CA LEU A 115 -2.29 -0.97 -3.26
C LEU A 115 -2.99 -0.84 -4.61
N ASP A 116 -4.12 -0.13 -4.61
CA ASP A 116 -4.85 0.27 -5.81
C ASP A 116 -5.43 1.69 -5.63
N PRO A 117 -5.00 2.69 -6.41
CA PRO A 117 -5.49 4.06 -6.30
C PRO A 117 -6.91 4.24 -6.84
N MET A 118 -7.45 3.28 -7.60
CA MET A 118 -8.79 3.39 -8.18
C MET A 118 -9.64 2.20 -7.74
N PHE A 119 -10.51 2.42 -6.77
CA PHE A 119 -11.57 1.47 -6.44
C PHE A 119 -12.69 1.59 -7.49
N ALA A 120 -12.43 1.15 -8.72
CA ALA A 120 -13.43 1.05 -9.77
C ALA A 120 -14.22 -0.25 -9.53
N THR A 121 -15.36 -0.14 -8.83
CA THR A 121 -16.41 -1.17 -8.69
C THR A 121 -15.88 -2.59 -8.54
N GLY A 122 -15.79 -3.07 -7.30
CA GLY A 122 -15.61 -4.49 -7.01
C GLY A 122 -16.79 -5.32 -7.53
N GLU A 123 -16.76 -5.69 -8.79
CA GLU A 123 -17.31 -6.97 -9.25
C GLU A 123 -16.22 -8.01 -9.05
N VAL A 124 -16.10 -8.47 -7.81
CA VAL A 124 -15.54 -9.79 -7.53
C VAL A 124 -16.75 -10.60 -7.10
N ASP A 125 -17.37 -11.25 -8.07
CA ASP A 125 -18.44 -12.23 -7.82
C ASP A 125 -17.95 -13.27 -6.80
N SER A 126 -18.83 -13.49 -5.82
CA SER A 126 -19.03 -14.63 -4.90
C SER A 126 -18.16 -15.87 -5.07
#